data_AF-A0A963Q2U2-F1
#
_entry.id   AF-A0A963Q2U2-F1
#
_cell.length_a   1.000
_cell.length_b   1.000
_cell.length_c   1.000
_cell.angle_alpha   90.00
_cell.angle_beta   90.00
_cell.angle_gamma   90.00
#
_symmetry.space_group_name_H-M   'P 1'
#
loop_
_entity.id
_entity.type
_entity.pdbx_description
1 polymer ?
#
loop_
_entity_poly.entity_id
_entity_poly.type
_entity_poly.pdbx_seq_one_letter_code
_entity_poly.pdbx_strand_id
1 'polypeptide(L)' 'LVLNKMDMVPAEEREARVKDFVRRLRWKGPVFQISALTREGCEPLIHAIYQHVRRQQEAEAPPAEQDPRFADDQK' A
#
# COMPACT_ATOMS: atom_id res chain seq x y z
N LEU A 1 6.33 -5.23 -3.36
CA LEU A 1 6.13 -6.63 -3.82
C LEU A 1 4.78 -7.12 -3.32
N VAL A 2 3.97 -7.74 -4.18
CA VAL A 2 2.69 -8.34 -3.80
C VAL A 2 2.75 -9.83 -4.12
N LEU A 3 2.62 -10.66 -3.10
CA LEU A 3 2.54 -12.11 -3.19
C LEU A 3 1.07 -12.52 -3.11
N ASN A 4 0.53 -13.00 -4.22
CA ASN A 4 -0.87 -13.41 -4.34
C ASN A 4 -1.01 -14.94 -4.28
N LYS A 5 -2.23 -15.41 -4.00
CA LYS A 5 -2.60 -16.83 -3.83
C LYS A 5 -2.07 -17.47 -2.54
N MET A 6 -1.99 -16.69 -1.47
CA MET A 6 -1.54 -17.21 -0.16
C MET A 6 -2.45 -18.32 0.39
N ASP A 7 -3.69 -18.42 -0.08
CA ASP A 7 -4.63 -19.51 0.19
C ASP A 7 -4.11 -20.90 -0.25
N MET A 8 -3.22 -20.96 -1.24
CA MET A 8 -2.63 -22.21 -1.71
C MET A 8 -1.43 -22.67 -0.87
N VAL A 9 -1.03 -21.89 0.15
CA VAL A 9 0.12 -22.20 1.01
C VAL A 9 -0.38 -22.52 2.43
N PRO A 10 -0.01 -23.68 3.00
CA PRO A 10 -0.33 -24.02 4.38
C PRO A 10 0.16 -22.97 5.37
N ALA A 11 -0.65 -22.65 6.39
CA ALA A 11 -0.41 -21.52 7.30
C ALA A 11 0.97 -21.61 8.00
N GLU A 12 1.34 -22.82 8.42
CA GLU A 12 2.62 -23.15 9.04
C GLU A 12 3.85 -22.88 8.14
N GLU A 13 3.69 -22.94 6.82
CA GLU A 13 4.77 -22.74 5.85
C GLU A 13 4.84 -21.31 5.28
N ARG A 14 3.76 -20.52 5.41
CA ARG A 14 3.63 -19.20 4.75
C ARG A 14 4.81 -18.29 5.06
N GLU A 15 5.15 -18.14 6.33
CA GLU A 15 6.20 -17.21 6.75
C GLU A 15 7.58 -17.62 6.22
N ALA A 16 7.91 -18.91 6.29
CA ALA A 16 9.19 -19.44 5.81
C ALA A 16 9.33 -19.26 4.29
N ARG A 17 8.28 -19.61 3.52
CA ARG A 17 8.29 -19.47 2.06
C ARG A 17 8.38 -18.02 1.61
N VAL A 18 7.67 -17.11 2.29
CA VAL A 18 7.70 -15.68 1.98
C VAL A 18 9.09 -15.11 2.27
N LYS A 19 9.69 -15.43 3.42
CA LYS A 19 11.06 -14.99 3.76
C LYS A 19 12.08 -15.50 2.75
N ASP A 20 12.02 -16.78 2.37
CA ASP A 20 12.93 -17.34 1.36
C ASP A 20 12.77 -16.62 0.01
N PHE A 21 11.54 -16.42 -0.44
CA PHE A 21 11.25 -15.77 -1.70
C PHE A 21 11.74 -14.32 -1.73
N VAL A 22 11.44 -13.53 -0.70
CA VAL A 22 11.88 -12.12 -0.59
C VAL A 22 13.41 -12.03 -0.56
N ARG A 23 14.07 -12.92 0.17
CA ARG A 23 15.54 -13.01 0.23
C ARG A 23 16.14 -13.32 -1.15
N ARG A 24 15.59 -14.32 -1.86
CA ARG A 24 16.06 -14.72 -3.19
C ARG A 24 15.85 -13.63 -4.24
N LEU A 25 14.73 -12.91 -4.14
CA LEU A 25 14.42 -11.77 -5.00
C LEU A 25 15.24 -10.52 -4.65
N ARG A 26 15.96 -10.51 -3.51
CA ARG A 26 16.73 -9.37 -2.97
C ARG A 26 15.90 -8.09 -2.85
N TRP A 27 14.61 -8.26 -2.56
CA TRP A 27 13.68 -7.14 -2.46
C TRP A 27 13.79 -6.43 -1.11
N LYS A 28 13.92 -5.11 -1.12
CA LYS A 28 14.04 -4.27 0.10
C LYS A 28 12.81 -3.42 0.41
N GLY A 29 11.82 -3.39 -0.48
CA GLY A 29 10.61 -2.59 -0.31
C GLY A 29 9.52 -3.32 0.49
N PRO A 30 8.33 -2.73 0.62
CA PRO A 30 7.21 -3.36 1.29
C PRO A 30 6.78 -4.65 0.58
N VAL A 31 6.35 -5.63 1.38
CA VAL A 31 5.87 -6.94 0.92
C VAL A 31 4.45 -7.11 1.42
N PHE A 32 3.52 -7.37 0.50
CA PHE A 32 2.12 -7.63 0.81
C PHE A 32 1.81 -9.09 0.48
N GLN A 33 1.19 -9.79 1.42
CA GLN A 33 0.74 -11.17 1.27
C GLN A 33 -0.78 -11.14 1.17
N ILE A 34 -1.33 -11.59 0.05
CA ILE A 34 -2.76 -11.52 -0.21
C ILE A 34 -3.32 -12.82 -0.81
N SER A 35 -4.62 -13.00 -0.65
CA SER A 35 -5.41 -13.92 -1.47
C SER A 35 -6.54 -13.14 -2.11
N ALA A 36 -6.41 -12.85 -3.41
CA ALA A 36 -7.43 -12.11 -4.13
C ALA A 36 -8.79 -12.86 -4.16
N LEU A 37 -8.78 -14.20 -4.12
CA LEU A 37 -9.99 -15.02 -4.13
C LEU A 37 -10.79 -14.90 -2.82
N THR A 38 -10.09 -14.98 -1.69
CA THR A 38 -10.71 -14.92 -0.35
C THR A 38 -10.79 -13.50 0.21
N ARG A 39 -10.16 -12.53 -0.47
CA ARG A 39 -9.95 -11.14 -0.04
C ARG A 39 -9.03 -10.96 1.17
N GLU A 40 -8.37 -12.02 1.64
CA GLU A 40 -7.38 -11.96 2.72
C GLU A 40 -6.23 -11.01 2.34
N GLY A 41 -5.89 -10.08 3.23
CA GLY A 41 -4.76 -9.16 3.05
C GLY A 41 -4.96 -8.06 2.00
N CYS A 42 -6.11 -7.98 1.32
CA CYS A 42 -6.35 -6.96 0.29
C CYS A 42 -6.51 -5.55 0.87
N GLU A 43 -7.15 -5.41 2.02
CA GLU A 43 -7.40 -4.10 2.66
C GLU A 43 -6.12 -3.29 2.96
N PRO A 44 -5.09 -3.85 3.65
CA PRO A 44 -3.85 -3.12 3.86
C PRO A 44 -3.12 -2.77 2.56
N LEU A 45 -3.24 -3.61 1.51
CA LEU A 45 -2.69 -3.31 0.20
C LEU A 45 -3.40 -2.10 -0.44
N ILE A 46 -4.72 -2.06 -0.41
CA ILE A 46 -5.52 -0.95 -0.96
C ILE A 46 -5.15 0.36 -0.25
N HIS A 47 -5.06 0.35 1.08
CA HIS A 47 -4.69 1.54 1.84
C HIS A 47 -3.29 2.05 1.48
N ALA A 48 -2.31 1.15 1.36
CA ALA A 48 -0.95 1.53 0.97
C ALA A 48 -0.89 2.13 -0.44
N ILE A 49 -1.65 1.56 -1.38
CA ILE A 49 -1.76 2.08 -2.75
C ILE A 49 -2.42 3.47 -2.74
N TYR A 50 -3.53 3.63 -2.02
CA TYR A 50 -4.23 4.90 -1.91
C TYR A 50 -3.32 6.00 -1.36
N GLN A 51 -2.60 5.73 -0.26
CA GLN A 51 -1.64 6.67 0.32
C GLN A 51 -0.54 7.06 -0.68
N HIS A 52 -0.03 6.09 -1.45
CA HIS A 52 0.97 6.35 -2.48
C HIS A 52 0.43 7.26 -3.58
N VAL A 53 -0.75 6.96 -4.12
CA VAL A 53 -1.38 7.75 -5.19
C VAL A 53 -1.73 9.15 -4.70
N ARG A 54 -2.29 9.29 -3.49
CA ARG A 54 -2.62 10.60 -2.91
C ARG A 54 -1.40 11.48 -2.73
N ARG A 55 -0.29 10.94 -2.24
CA ARG A 55 0.96 11.68 -2.12
C ARG A 55 1.46 12.20 -3.47
N GLN A 56 1.31 11.40 -4.54
CA GLN A 56 1.69 11.83 -5.88
C GLN A 56 0.78 12.96 -6.38
N GLN A 57 -0.55 12.81 -6.18
CA GLN A 57 -1.51 13.85 -6.56
C GLN A 57 -1.29 15.17 -5.82
N GLU A 58 -0.98 15.14 -4.52
CA GLU A 58 -0.67 16.33 -3.73
C GLU A 58 0.62 17.02 -4.19
N ALA A 59 1.63 16.24 -4.62
CA ALA A 59 2.88 16.79 -5.14
C ALA A 59 2.72 17.41 -6.54
N GLU A 60 1.79 16.91 -7.34
CA GLU A 60 1.48 17.42 -8.68
C GLU A 60 0.40 18.51 -8.68
N ALA A 61 -0.34 18.67 -7.58
CA ALA A 61 -1.38 19.66 -7.47
C ALA A 61 -0.78 21.08 -7.55
N PRO A 62 -1.33 21.98 -8.40
CA PRO A 62 -0.98 23.38 -8.33
C PRO A 62 -1.28 23.90 -6.91
N PRO A 63 -0.55 24.93 -6.43
CA PRO A 63 -0.86 25.55 -5.15
C PRO A 63 -2.35 25.90 -5.13
N ALA A 64 -3.07 25.39 -4.13
CA ALA A 64 -4.47 25.71 -3.98
C ALA A 64 -4.60 27.24 -3.89
N GLU A 65 -5.31 27.84 -4.85
CA GLU A 65 -5.62 29.25 -4.83
C GLU A 65 -6.48 29.49 -3.57
N GLN A 66 -5.85 30.02 -2.52
CA GLN A 66 -6.55 30.31 -1.28
C GLN A 66 -7.54 31.41 -1.58
N ASP A 67 -8.83 31.07 -1.57
CA ASP A 67 -9.88 32.04 -1.80
C ASP A 67 -9.80 33.12 -0.71
N PRO A 68 -9.52 34.39 -1.09
CA PRO A 68 -9.27 35.46 -0.14
C PRO A 68 -10.47 35.75 0.77
N ARG A 69 -11.68 35.27 0.43
CA ARG A 69 -12.87 35.39 1.28
C ARG A 69 -12.79 34.56 2.57
N PHE A 70 -11.91 33.56 2.63
CA PHE A 70 -11.74 32.66 3.78
C PHE A 70 -10.36 32.78 4.42
N ALA A 71 -9.55 33.77 4.03
CA ALA A 71 -8.19 33.95 4.52
C ALA A 71 -8.11 34.64 5.90
N ASP A 72 -9.18 35.32 6.35
CA ASP A 72 -9.18 36.19 7.53
C ASP A 72 -9.95 35.65 8.76
N ASP A 73 -10.50 34.43 8.71
CA ASP A 73 -11.33 33.87 9.80
C ASP A 73 -10.54 33.15 10.92
N GLN A 74 -9.22 33.33 10.99
CA GLN A 74 -8.41 32.93 12.15
C GLN A 74 -8.01 34.17 12.96
N LYS A 75 -8.92 34.65 13.80
CA LYS A 75 -8.61 35.60 14.87
C LYS A 75 -9.13 35.10 16.22
#